data_AF-A0A7Y5WIE2-F1
#
_entry.id   AF-A0A7Y5WIE2-F1
#
_cell.length_a   1.000
_cell.length_b   1.000
_cell.length_c   1.000
_cell.angle_alpha   90.00
_cell.angle_beta   90.00
_cell.angle_gamma   90.00
#
_symmetry.space_group_name_H-M   'P 1'
#
loop_
_entity.id
_entity.type
_entity.pdbx_description
1 polymer ?
#
loop_
_entity_poly.entity_id
_entity_poly.type
_entity_poly.pdbx_seq_one_letter_code
_entity_poly.pdbx_strand_id
1 'polypeptide(L)'
;DPDKQLEAEQVAGYLAKYATKSATDSTDTTNPHLHRLRATIARTVARQQLGATATEAPMAEHPYALLGKWAHMLGFRGHFSTKSRRYSVTLGRLRRARVRFQRRLAAAKIEGRTLDVRDLEDLLDDEDTETTLVVGQWTYAGSGWDTDGDAELAKAAAARAREYAQERARARHEKP
;
A
#
# COMPACT_ATOMS: atom_id res chain seq x y z
N ASP A 1 -2.96 14.64 -19.56
CA ASP A 1 -1.86 15.44 -20.08
C ASP A 1 -0.58 14.62 -19.98
N PRO A 2 -0.04 14.12 -21.11
CA PRO A 2 1.15 13.26 -21.13
C PRO A 2 2.42 13.97 -20.64
N ASP A 3 2.45 15.30 -20.62
CA ASP A 3 3.63 16.09 -20.24
C ASP A 3 3.62 16.55 -18.78
N LYS A 4 2.59 16.16 -18.01
CA LYS A 4 2.47 16.50 -16.59
C LYS A 4 3.45 15.65 -15.77
N GLN A 5 4.35 16.31 -15.05
CA GLN A 5 5.25 15.65 -14.08
C GLN A 5 4.45 14.77 -13.12
N LEU A 6 4.83 13.49 -13.02
CA LEU A 6 4.23 12.53 -12.11
C LEU A 6 4.74 12.75 -10.70
N GLU A 7 3.81 12.92 -9.76
CA GLU A 7 4.16 12.95 -8.33
C GLU A 7 4.50 11.54 -7.84
N ALA A 8 5.38 11.42 -6.83
CA ALA A 8 5.86 10.14 -6.33
C ALA A 8 4.72 9.18 -5.90
N GLU A 9 3.63 9.71 -5.34
CA GLU A 9 2.45 8.93 -4.99
C GLU A 9 1.69 8.39 -6.21
N GLN A 10 1.66 9.14 -7.31
CA GLN A 10 1.05 8.69 -8.56
C GLN A 10 1.87 7.57 -9.19
N VAL A 11 3.20 7.70 -9.18
CA VAL A 11 4.12 6.63 -9.62
C VAL A 11 3.95 5.40 -8.74
N ALA A 12 3.91 5.55 -7.43
CA ALA A 12 3.72 4.44 -6.50
C ALA A 12 2.35 3.76 -6.67
N GLY A 13 1.28 4.53 -6.87
CA GLY A 13 -0.06 4.00 -7.13
C GLY A 13 -0.15 3.27 -8.47
N TYR A 14 0.51 3.80 -9.50
CA TYR A 14 0.60 3.17 -10.81
C TYR A 14 1.43 1.88 -10.76
N LEU A 15 2.61 1.92 -10.12
CA LEU A 15 3.43 0.73 -9.87
C LEU A 15 2.65 -0.31 -9.07
N ALA A 16 1.94 0.07 -8.01
CA ALA A 16 1.11 -0.87 -7.25
C ALA A 16 0.02 -1.50 -8.12
N LYS A 17 -0.67 -0.71 -8.96
CA LYS A 17 -1.69 -1.18 -9.90
C LYS A 17 -1.14 -2.22 -10.88
N TYR A 18 0.03 -2.00 -11.46
CA TYR A 18 0.59 -2.92 -12.46
C TYR A 18 1.41 -4.05 -11.85
N ALA A 19 2.03 -3.82 -10.69
CA ALA A 19 2.54 -4.88 -9.84
C ALA A 19 1.42 -5.89 -9.60
N THR A 20 0.22 -5.44 -9.13
CA THR A 20 -1.03 -6.25 -8.97
C THR A 20 -1.48 -7.04 -10.20
N LYS A 21 -0.99 -6.69 -11.39
CA LYS A 21 -1.53 -7.17 -12.66
C LYS A 21 -0.70 -8.28 -13.32
N SER A 22 0.62 -8.32 -13.11
CA SER A 22 1.48 -9.36 -13.70
C SER A 22 2.71 -9.64 -12.85
N ALA A 23 2.77 -10.84 -12.25
CA ALA A 23 4.01 -11.37 -11.65
C ALA A 23 4.96 -12.01 -12.69
N THR A 24 4.54 -12.09 -13.97
CA THR A 24 5.36 -12.61 -15.07
C THR A 24 6.50 -11.68 -15.45
N ASP A 25 6.36 -10.38 -15.20
CA ASP A 25 7.23 -9.34 -15.78
C ASP A 25 8.37 -8.94 -14.84
N SER A 26 8.60 -9.71 -13.78
CA SER A 26 9.72 -9.55 -12.86
C SER A 26 11.04 -9.90 -13.56
N THR A 27 11.56 -8.96 -14.35
CA THR A 27 12.84 -9.08 -15.07
C THR A 27 14.06 -8.75 -14.19
N ASP A 28 13.85 -8.15 -13.02
CA ASP A 28 14.92 -7.84 -12.08
C ASP A 28 15.45 -9.13 -11.43
N THR A 29 16.68 -9.51 -11.81
CA THR A 29 17.39 -10.68 -11.30
C THR A 29 18.43 -10.34 -10.23
N THR A 30 18.69 -9.05 -9.99
CA THR A 30 19.72 -8.58 -9.05
C THR A 30 19.15 -8.22 -7.69
N ASN A 31 17.83 -8.05 -7.58
CA ASN A 31 17.16 -7.77 -6.31
C ASN A 31 17.37 -8.89 -5.25
N PRO A 32 18.01 -8.59 -4.10
CA PRO A 32 18.29 -9.59 -3.06
C PRO A 32 17.04 -10.23 -2.46
N HIS A 33 15.92 -9.50 -2.39
CA HIS A 33 14.65 -10.02 -1.90
C HIS A 33 14.06 -11.07 -2.86
N LEU A 34 14.10 -10.80 -4.16
CA LEU A 34 13.63 -11.73 -5.19
C LEU A 34 14.48 -13.00 -5.22
N HIS A 35 15.80 -12.87 -5.05
CA HIS A 35 16.69 -14.02 -4.92
C HIS A 35 16.35 -14.86 -3.69
N ARG A 36 16.11 -14.23 -2.53
CA ARG A 36 15.70 -14.92 -1.30
C ARG A 36 14.38 -15.67 -1.48
N LEU A 37 13.40 -15.06 -2.15
CA LEU A 37 12.12 -15.70 -2.46
C LEU A 37 12.30 -16.94 -3.33
N ARG A 38 13.06 -16.83 -4.44
CA ARG A 38 13.36 -17.97 -5.33
C ARG A 38 14.06 -19.11 -4.59
N ALA A 39 15.05 -18.80 -3.77
CA ALA A 39 15.75 -19.79 -2.94
C ALA A 39 14.81 -20.48 -1.93
N THR A 40 13.88 -19.71 -1.34
CA THR A 40 12.88 -20.25 -0.41
C THR A 40 11.90 -21.18 -1.10
N ILE A 41 11.46 -20.84 -2.31
CA ILE A 41 10.61 -21.69 -3.14
C ILE A 41 11.33 -23.00 -3.46
N ALA A 42 12.57 -22.94 -3.95
CA ALA A 42 13.36 -24.12 -4.28
C ALA A 42 13.53 -25.06 -3.08
N ARG A 43 13.89 -24.50 -1.90
CA ARG A 43 14.02 -25.27 -0.66
C ARG A 43 12.70 -25.89 -0.21
N THR A 44 11.58 -25.21 -0.45
CA THR A 44 10.26 -25.70 -0.07
C THR A 44 9.82 -26.84 -0.98
N VAL A 45 10.03 -26.72 -2.29
CA VAL A 45 9.78 -27.79 -3.26
C VAL A 45 10.63 -29.03 -2.97
N ALA A 46 11.93 -28.85 -2.70
CA ALA A 46 12.82 -29.96 -2.36
C ALA A 46 12.37 -30.71 -1.10
N ARG A 47 12.00 -29.98 -0.04
CA ARG A 47 11.45 -30.58 1.20
C ARG A 47 10.17 -31.37 0.94
N GLN A 48 9.30 -30.88 0.08
CA GLN A 48 8.05 -31.56 -0.27
C GLN A 48 8.34 -32.85 -1.04
N GLN A 49 9.24 -32.80 -2.02
CA GLN A 49 9.65 -33.98 -2.79
C GLN A 49 10.21 -35.08 -1.88
N LEU A 50 11.10 -34.71 -0.95
CA LEU A 50 11.62 -35.64 0.06
C LEU A 50 10.51 -36.23 0.94
N GLY A 51 9.58 -35.39 1.43
CA GLY A 51 8.45 -35.85 2.24
C GLY A 51 7.50 -36.80 1.50
N ALA A 52 7.19 -36.49 0.24
CA ALA A 52 6.36 -37.33 -0.62
C ALA A 52 7.03 -38.68 -0.91
N THR A 53 8.33 -38.69 -1.19
CA THR A 53 9.07 -39.95 -1.36
C THR A 53 9.11 -40.81 -0.10
N ALA A 54 9.17 -40.18 1.08
CA ALA A 54 9.20 -40.90 2.36
C ALA A 54 7.83 -41.46 2.78
N THR A 55 6.74 -40.90 2.28
CA THR A 55 5.36 -41.27 2.65
C THR A 55 4.63 -42.02 1.54
N GLU A 56 5.28 -42.26 0.40
CA GLU A 56 4.69 -42.76 -0.86
C GLU A 56 3.48 -41.97 -1.35
N ALA A 57 3.24 -40.78 -0.78
CA ALA A 57 2.13 -39.93 -1.17
C ALA A 57 2.41 -39.29 -2.54
N PRO A 58 1.43 -39.27 -3.46
CA PRO A 58 1.63 -38.66 -4.76
C PRO A 58 1.85 -37.14 -4.62
N MET A 59 2.99 -36.65 -5.13
CA MET A 59 3.33 -35.22 -5.13
C MET A 59 2.23 -34.35 -5.75
N ALA A 60 1.50 -34.89 -6.74
CA ALA A 60 0.41 -34.18 -7.42
C ALA A 60 -0.72 -33.75 -6.47
N GLU A 61 -0.91 -34.45 -5.34
CA GLU A 61 -1.95 -34.16 -4.34
C GLU A 61 -1.47 -33.20 -3.24
N HIS A 62 -0.18 -32.90 -3.19
CA HIS A 62 0.38 -32.00 -2.19
C HIS A 62 -0.15 -30.57 -2.38
N PRO A 63 -0.57 -29.84 -1.33
CA PRO A 63 -1.15 -28.48 -1.45
C PRO A 63 -0.26 -27.47 -2.19
N TYR A 64 1.04 -27.75 -2.24
CA TYR A 64 2.06 -26.90 -2.85
C TYR A 64 2.73 -27.54 -4.09
N ALA A 65 2.17 -28.61 -4.66
CA ALA A 65 2.72 -29.34 -5.82
C ALA A 65 3.09 -28.42 -7.00
N LEU A 66 2.33 -27.34 -7.18
CA LEU A 66 2.52 -26.39 -8.27
C LEU A 66 3.55 -25.29 -7.97
N LEU A 67 4.07 -25.19 -6.74
CA LEU A 67 4.94 -24.09 -6.33
C LEU A 67 6.19 -23.99 -7.20
N GLY A 68 6.79 -25.14 -7.54
CA GLY A 68 7.94 -25.21 -8.45
C GLY A 68 7.61 -24.82 -9.89
N LYS A 69 6.45 -25.24 -10.41
CA LYS A 69 5.98 -24.88 -11.76
C LYS A 69 5.92 -23.37 -11.97
N TRP A 70 5.61 -22.61 -10.92
CA TRP A 70 5.47 -21.15 -10.95
C TRP A 70 6.66 -20.43 -10.31
N ALA A 71 7.81 -21.09 -10.11
CA ALA A 71 8.97 -20.47 -9.47
C ALA A 71 9.49 -19.22 -10.21
N HIS A 72 9.38 -19.21 -11.55
CA HIS A 72 9.70 -18.05 -12.39
C HIS A 72 8.79 -16.84 -12.11
N MET A 73 7.61 -17.08 -11.56
CA MET A 73 6.64 -16.07 -11.10
C MET A 73 6.64 -15.93 -9.58
N LEU A 74 7.76 -16.24 -8.92
CA LEU A 74 7.89 -16.23 -7.45
C LEU A 74 6.86 -17.11 -6.73
N GLY A 75 6.43 -18.21 -7.37
CA GLY A 75 5.47 -19.16 -6.83
C GLY A 75 3.99 -18.79 -7.09
N PHE A 76 3.72 -17.69 -7.77
CA PHE A 76 2.37 -17.17 -8.00
C PHE A 76 1.84 -17.47 -9.41
N ARG A 77 0.60 -17.94 -9.51
CA ARG A 77 -0.07 -18.32 -10.78
C ARG A 77 -0.59 -17.10 -11.57
N GLY A 78 0.26 -16.13 -11.88
CA GLY A 78 -0.18 -14.87 -12.53
C GLY A 78 -0.56 -13.75 -11.57
N HIS A 79 -0.91 -14.09 -10.33
CA HIS A 79 -1.42 -13.14 -9.35
C HIS A 79 -0.72 -13.38 -8.01
N PHE A 80 0.07 -12.41 -7.53
CA PHE A 80 0.70 -12.49 -6.20
C PHE A 80 -0.25 -12.17 -5.06
N SER A 81 -1.46 -11.70 -5.38
CA SER A 81 -2.56 -11.61 -4.41
C SER A 81 -3.66 -12.57 -4.82
N THR A 82 -4.22 -13.27 -3.84
CA THR A 82 -5.42 -14.09 -4.01
C THR A 82 -6.58 -13.38 -3.36
N LYS A 83 -7.74 -13.34 -4.03
CA LYS A 83 -8.98 -12.83 -3.45
C LYS A 83 -9.65 -13.85 -2.52
N SER A 84 -9.10 -15.06 -2.38
CA SER A 84 -9.63 -16.10 -1.52
C SER A 84 -9.42 -15.75 -0.05
N ARG A 85 -10.51 -15.72 0.73
CA ARG A 85 -10.47 -15.55 2.19
C ARG A 85 -9.69 -16.65 2.92
N ARG A 86 -9.52 -17.84 2.30
CA ARG A 86 -8.72 -18.94 2.88
C ARG A 86 -7.22 -18.67 2.87
N TYR A 87 -6.75 -17.87 1.92
CA TYR A 87 -5.32 -17.67 1.66
C TYR A 87 -4.90 -16.20 1.71
N SER A 88 -5.84 -15.27 1.91
CA SER A 88 -5.57 -13.83 2.02
C SER A 88 -6.63 -13.12 2.85
N VAL A 89 -6.27 -11.96 3.38
CA VAL A 89 -7.17 -11.02 4.06
C VAL A 89 -7.84 -10.10 3.04
N THR A 90 -8.99 -9.53 3.42
CA THR A 90 -9.70 -8.63 2.50
C THR A 90 -8.94 -7.31 2.31
N LEU A 91 -9.02 -6.71 1.12
CA LEU A 91 -8.50 -5.36 0.88
C LEU A 91 -9.13 -4.32 1.82
N GLY A 92 -10.37 -4.54 2.26
CA GLY A 92 -11.02 -3.71 3.28
C GLY A 92 -10.28 -3.73 4.60
N ARG A 93 -9.96 -4.93 5.11
CA ARG A 93 -9.17 -5.12 6.34
C ARG A 93 -7.80 -4.44 6.24
N LEU A 94 -7.10 -4.60 5.12
CA LEU A 94 -5.82 -3.93 4.88
C LEU A 94 -5.93 -2.39 4.83
N ARG A 95 -6.98 -1.85 4.20
CA ARG A 95 -7.21 -0.39 4.18
C ARG A 95 -7.47 0.15 5.58
N ARG A 96 -8.28 -0.55 6.39
CA ARG A 96 -8.56 -0.15 7.79
C ARG A 96 -7.31 -0.18 8.65
N ALA A 97 -6.51 -1.25 8.56
CA ALA A 97 -5.22 -1.35 9.23
C ALA A 97 -4.30 -0.17 8.86
N ARG A 98 -4.25 0.22 7.58
CA ARG A 98 -3.46 1.37 7.13
C ARG A 98 -3.96 2.70 7.70
N VAL A 99 -5.27 2.91 7.79
CA VAL A 99 -5.84 4.12 8.42
C VAL A 99 -5.48 4.18 9.91
N ARG A 100 -5.63 3.07 10.64
CA ARG A 100 -5.26 3.00 12.06
C ARG A 100 -3.77 3.26 12.27
N PHE A 101 -2.92 2.69 11.41
CA PHE A 101 -1.48 2.97 11.40
C PHE A 101 -1.18 4.46 11.26
N GLN A 102 -1.78 5.13 10.27
CA GLN A 102 -1.55 6.57 10.07
C GLN A 102 -2.01 7.41 11.26
N ARG A 103 -3.12 7.05 11.91
CA ARG A 103 -3.58 7.72 13.14
C ARG A 103 -2.57 7.57 14.29
N ARG A 104 -2.07 6.35 14.53
CA ARG A 104 -1.07 6.09 15.58
C ARG A 104 0.26 6.77 15.27
N LEU A 105 0.68 6.77 14.02
CA LEU A 105 1.90 7.45 13.59
C LEU A 105 1.80 8.97 13.84
N ALA A 106 0.65 9.57 13.52
CA ALA A 106 0.40 10.99 13.79
C ALA A 106 0.41 11.29 15.30
N ALA A 107 -0.25 10.47 16.11
CA ALA A 107 -0.27 10.62 17.57
C ALA A 107 1.14 10.48 18.17
N ALA A 108 1.88 9.43 17.81
CA ALA A 108 3.25 9.22 18.27
C ALA A 108 4.17 10.38 17.91
N LYS A 109 4.00 10.96 16.71
CA LYS A 109 4.75 12.15 16.27
C LYS A 109 4.44 13.37 17.14
N ILE A 110 3.18 13.58 17.53
CA ILE A 110 2.78 14.67 18.44
C ILE A 110 3.39 14.45 19.83
N GLU A 111 3.42 13.21 20.29
CA GLU A 111 3.90 12.83 21.63
C GLU A 111 5.43 12.66 21.70
N GLY A 112 6.14 12.85 20.59
CA GLY A 112 7.60 12.68 20.51
C GLY A 112 8.08 11.24 20.70
N ARG A 113 7.19 10.25 20.53
CA ARG A 113 7.52 8.82 20.67
C ARG A 113 7.83 8.18 19.32
N THR A 114 8.77 7.24 19.31
CA THR A 114 9.01 6.34 18.18
C THR A 114 8.04 5.17 18.23
N LEU A 115 7.43 4.87 17.08
CA LEU A 115 6.51 3.74 16.94
C LEU A 115 7.26 2.57 16.30
N ASP A 116 7.41 1.44 17.01
CA ASP A 116 7.87 0.19 16.38
C ASP A 116 6.68 -0.46 15.66
N VAL A 117 6.88 -0.83 14.39
CA VAL A 117 5.88 -1.50 13.56
C VAL A 117 5.56 -2.90 14.11
N ARG A 118 6.47 -3.51 14.86
CA ARG A 118 6.27 -4.84 15.48
C ARG A 118 5.24 -4.81 16.60
N ASP A 119 5.06 -3.68 17.27
CA ASP A 119 4.10 -3.51 18.36
C ASP A 119 2.67 -3.24 17.87
N LEU A 120 2.45 -3.30 16.56
CA LEU A 120 1.19 -2.93 15.89
C LEU A 120 0.46 -4.13 15.29
N GLU A 121 0.71 -5.34 15.81
CA GLU A 121 0.06 -6.56 15.33
C GLU A 121 -1.47 -6.50 15.51
N ASP A 122 -1.91 -5.82 16.58
CA ASP A 122 -3.32 -5.52 16.87
C ASP A 122 -4.02 -4.70 15.77
N LEU A 123 -3.27 -3.98 14.92
CA LEU A 123 -3.84 -3.28 13.78
C LEU A 123 -4.42 -4.23 12.74
N LEU A 124 -4.06 -5.51 12.76
CA LEU A 124 -4.62 -6.50 11.86
C LEU A 124 -5.92 -7.08 12.40
N ASP A 125 -6.32 -6.85 13.64
CA ASP A 125 -7.53 -7.45 14.19
C ASP A 125 -8.81 -6.94 13.51
N ASP A 126 -9.78 -7.86 13.41
CA ASP A 126 -11.10 -7.64 12.80
C ASP A 126 -12.12 -7.08 13.80
N GLU A 127 -11.69 -6.65 15.00
CA GLU A 127 -12.53 -5.92 15.98
C GLU A 127 -12.85 -4.50 15.48
N ASP A 128 -13.53 -4.42 14.34
CA ASP A 128 -14.30 -3.25 13.97
C ASP A 128 -15.76 -3.59 14.31
N THR A 129 -16.16 -3.34 15.56
CA THR A 129 -17.55 -3.00 15.81
C THR A 129 -17.81 -1.76 14.98
N GLU A 130 -18.50 -1.92 13.85
CA GLU A 130 -18.72 -0.88 12.84
C GLU A 130 -19.54 0.25 13.47
N THR A 131 -18.86 1.12 14.21
CA THR A 131 -19.47 2.19 14.97
C THR A 131 -19.64 3.32 13.98
N THR A 132 -20.79 3.35 13.33
CA THR A 132 -21.16 4.47 12.47
C THR A 132 -21.40 5.67 13.37
N LEU A 133 -20.37 6.49 13.56
CA LEU A 133 -20.51 7.80 14.17
C LEU A 133 -21.26 8.69 13.17
N VAL A 134 -22.56 8.84 13.37
CA VAL A 134 -23.35 9.85 12.66
C VAL A 134 -22.97 11.21 13.24
N VAL A 135 -21.99 11.87 12.61
CA VAL A 135 -21.69 13.27 12.92
C VAL A 135 -22.80 14.12 12.35
N GLY A 136 -23.65 14.61 13.25
CA GLY A 136 -24.60 15.74 13.19
C GLY A 136 -25.10 16.26 11.85
N GLN A 137 -26.41 16.53 11.80
CA GLN A 137 -27.08 17.28 10.76
C GLN A 137 -26.33 18.58 10.41
N TRP A 138 -25.86 18.67 9.17
CA TRP A 138 -25.25 19.89 8.64
C TRP A 138 -26.38 20.88 8.31
N THR A 139 -26.41 22.00 9.00
CA THR A 139 -27.26 23.13 8.62
C THR A 139 -26.37 24.17 7.96
N TYR A 140 -26.87 24.77 6.87
CA TYR A 140 -26.17 25.83 6.16
C TYR A 140 -25.91 27.00 7.13
N ALA A 141 -24.64 27.26 7.44
CA ALA A 141 -24.21 28.30 8.36
C ALA A 141 -24.04 29.68 7.68
N GLY A 142 -24.07 29.73 6.34
CA GLY A 142 -23.80 30.93 5.55
C GLY A 142 -22.70 30.71 4.51
N SER A 143 -22.44 31.75 3.71
CA SER A 143 -21.33 31.80 2.75
C SER A 143 -20.71 33.18 2.78
N GLY A 144 -19.38 33.24 2.74
CA GLY A 144 -18.62 34.49 2.86
C GLY A 144 -17.70 34.45 4.07
N TRP A 145 -17.28 35.63 4.50
CA TRP A 145 -16.40 35.83 5.65
C TRP A 145 -17.20 36.51 6.75
N ASP A 146 -17.17 35.97 7.97
CA ASP A 146 -17.94 36.53 9.11
C ASP A 146 -17.41 37.91 9.51
N THR A 147 -16.11 38.15 9.28
CA THR A 147 -15.47 39.43 9.56
C THR A 147 -14.61 39.90 8.39
N ASP A 148 -14.34 41.21 8.34
CA ASP A 148 -13.35 41.77 7.42
C ASP A 148 -11.96 41.16 7.64
N GLY A 149 -11.65 40.77 8.87
CA GLY A 149 -10.40 40.07 9.21
C GLY A 149 -10.29 38.70 8.54
N ASP A 150 -11.37 37.92 8.54
CA ASP A 150 -11.43 36.62 7.84
C ASP A 150 -11.31 36.80 6.32
N ALA A 151 -11.91 37.86 5.79
CA ALA A 151 -11.80 38.21 4.38
C ALA A 151 -10.35 38.56 4.01
N GLU A 152 -9.66 39.35 4.82
CA GLU A 152 -8.24 39.66 4.61
C GLU A 152 -7.34 38.44 4.75
N LEU A 153 -7.61 37.58 5.74
CA LEU A 153 -6.87 36.33 5.93
C LEU A 153 -7.00 35.41 4.71
N ALA A 154 -8.20 35.29 4.16
CA ALA A 154 -8.48 34.50 2.97
C ALA A 154 -7.82 35.08 1.71
N LYS A 155 -7.87 36.41 1.54
CA LYS A 155 -7.16 37.10 0.44
C LYS A 155 -5.66 36.87 0.54
N ALA A 156 -5.08 36.97 1.73
CA ALA A 156 -3.66 36.74 1.98
C ALA A 156 -3.26 35.27 1.72
N ALA A 157 -4.08 34.31 2.16
CA ALA A 157 -3.87 32.89 1.88
C ALA A 157 -3.92 32.60 0.37
N ALA A 158 -4.90 33.18 -0.33
CA ALA A 158 -5.02 33.05 -1.78
C ALA A 158 -3.82 33.71 -2.52
N ALA A 159 -3.33 34.85 -2.03
CA ALA A 159 -2.13 35.49 -2.57
C ALA A 159 -0.90 34.60 -2.42
N ARG A 160 -0.64 34.09 -1.21
CA ARG A 160 0.46 33.14 -0.96
C ARG A 160 0.35 31.87 -1.80
N ALA A 161 -0.85 31.32 -1.97
CA ALA A 161 -1.04 30.14 -2.79
C ALA A 161 -0.69 30.40 -4.27
N ARG A 162 -1.03 31.58 -4.79
CA ARG A 162 -0.63 32.02 -6.14
C ARG A 162 0.88 32.23 -6.25
N GLU A 163 1.49 32.90 -5.27
CA GLU A 163 2.95 33.09 -5.21
C GLU A 163 3.68 31.76 -5.20
N TYR A 164 3.28 30.84 -4.32
CA TYR A 164 3.85 29.49 -4.25
C TYR A 164 3.70 28.72 -5.56
N ALA A 165 2.53 28.81 -6.21
CA ALA A 165 2.31 28.20 -7.52
C ALA A 165 3.20 28.80 -8.62
N GLN A 166 3.40 30.12 -8.60
CA GLN A 166 4.31 30.83 -9.52
C GLN A 166 5.77 30.45 -9.28
N GLU A 167 6.22 30.39 -8.03
CA GLU A 167 7.57 29.93 -7.67
C GLU A 167 7.79 28.48 -8.11
N ARG A 168 6.82 27.61 -7.85
CA ARG A 168 6.84 26.21 -8.30
C ARG A 168 6.92 26.08 -9.82
N ALA A 169 6.26 26.97 -10.56
CA ALA A 169 6.32 27.02 -12.02
C ALA A 169 7.68 27.55 -12.52
N ARG A 170 8.22 28.60 -11.91
CA ARG A 170 9.56 29.14 -12.22
C ARG A 170 10.65 28.11 -11.95
N ALA A 171 10.63 27.45 -10.80
CA ALA A 171 11.58 26.40 -10.45
C ALA A 171 11.48 25.15 -11.34
N ARG A 172 10.35 24.94 -12.04
CA ARG A 172 10.23 23.91 -13.09
C ARG A 172 10.87 24.35 -14.42
N HIS A 173 10.83 25.65 -14.73
CA HIS A 173 11.45 26.21 -15.94
C HIS A 173 12.98 26.41 -15.83
N GLU A 174 13.51 26.56 -14.62
CA GLU A 174 14.96 26.75 -14.39
C GLU A 174 15.77 25.45 -14.22
N LYS A 175 15.11 24.29 -14.15
CA LYS A 175 15.84 23.00 -14.18
C LYS A 175 16.17 22.64 -15.64
N PRO A 176 17.47 22.48 -15.99
CA PRO A 176 17.89 22.05 -17.33
C PRO A 176 17.44 20.62 -17.65
#